data_AF-A0A107EK75-F1
#
_entry.id   AF-A0A107EK75-F1
#
_cell.length_a   1.000
_cell.length_b   1.000
_cell.length_c   1.000
_cell.angle_alpha   90.00
_cell.angle_beta   90.00
_cell.angle_gamma   90.00
#
_symmetry.space_group_name_H-M   'P 1'
#
loop_
_entity.id
_entity.type
_entity.pdbx_description
1 polymer ?
#
loop_
_entity_poly.entity_id
_entity_poly.type
_entity_poly.pdbx_seq_one_letter_code
_entity_poly.pdbx_strand_id
1 'polypeptide(L)'
;MEGARTFMGAFLGGRETSRLPAHVVGQIGKWGNPKLRDLSQHIKYTKDKSTVWVSTALNTEAGGQSSGAPLHKISAHLYEFEIVDNRLVPLPDGRRNALKPSLLPDAPTLEASNLIALNHGPLHDAEISFFTPIPLSMVESYP
;
A
#
# COMPACT_ATOMS: atom_id res chain seq x y z
N MET A 1 3.03 9.31 9.49
CA MET A 1 3.90 9.25 8.29
C MET A 1 5.18 8.46 8.57
N GLU A 2 5.94 8.81 9.61
CA GLU A 2 7.17 8.09 9.95
C GLU A 2 6.98 6.58 10.14
N GLY A 3 5.91 6.14 10.81
CA GLY A 3 5.61 4.71 10.97
C GLY A 3 5.39 3.95 9.65
N ALA A 4 4.75 4.56 8.65
CA ALA A 4 4.55 3.92 7.34
C ALA A 4 5.88 3.75 6.59
N ARG A 5 6.76 4.77 6.65
CA ARG A 5 8.12 4.68 6.11
C ARG A 5 8.93 3.61 6.82
N THR A 6 8.90 3.56 8.15
CA THR A 6 9.56 2.52 8.94
C THR A 6 9.03 1.13 8.57
N PHE A 7 7.72 0.98 8.40
CA PHE A 7 7.11 -0.29 8.02
C PHE A 7 7.56 -0.74 6.63
N MET A 8 7.52 0.14 5.63
CA MET A 8 8.00 -0.17 4.28
C MET A 8 9.52 -0.43 4.24
N GLY A 9 10.28 0.23 5.11
CA GLY A 9 11.72 0.01 5.25
C GLY A 9 12.09 -1.44 5.60
N ALA A 10 11.20 -2.18 6.28
CA ALA A 10 11.42 -3.60 6.57
C ALA A 10 11.52 -4.47 5.31
N PHE A 11 10.79 -4.10 4.24
CA PHE A 11 10.83 -4.79 2.94
C PHE A 11 12.09 -4.43 2.14
N LEU A 12 12.77 -3.35 2.53
CA LEU A 12 14.09 -2.95 2.02
C LEU A 12 15.23 -3.44 2.94
N GLY A 13 14.98 -4.45 3.78
CA GLY A 13 15.98 -5.03 4.67
C GLY A 13 16.32 -4.19 5.91
N GLY A 14 15.57 -3.11 6.15
CA GLY A 14 15.67 -2.31 7.37
C GLY A 14 15.28 -3.12 8.61
N ARG A 15 15.98 -2.87 9.72
CA ARG A 15 15.71 -3.52 11.03
C ARG A 15 15.06 -2.60 12.05
N GLU A 16 14.79 -1.36 11.65
CA GLU A 16 14.26 -0.35 12.54
C GLU A 16 12.76 -0.57 12.77
N THR A 17 12.34 -0.65 14.04
CA THR A 17 10.96 -0.98 14.42
C THR A 17 10.40 -0.16 15.57
N SER A 18 11.16 0.78 16.16
CA SER A 18 10.77 1.53 17.37
C SER A 18 9.49 2.36 17.18
N ARG A 19 9.16 2.69 15.93
CA ARG A 19 7.99 3.50 15.55
C ARG A 19 6.78 2.67 15.12
N LEU A 20 6.87 1.35 15.23
CA LEU A 20 5.81 0.44 14.82
C LEU A 20 5.06 -0.12 16.04
N PRO A 21 3.74 -0.31 15.95
CA PRO A 21 3.00 -1.05 16.98
C PRO A 21 3.52 -2.48 17.14
N ALA A 22 3.49 -3.01 18.37
CA ALA A 22 4.03 -4.33 18.69
C ALA A 22 3.47 -5.47 17.82
N HIS A 23 2.19 -5.40 17.45
CA HIS A 23 1.57 -6.41 16.57
C HIS A 23 2.16 -6.37 15.15
N VAL A 24 2.49 -5.18 14.62
CA VAL A 24 3.15 -5.03 13.31
C VAL A 24 4.57 -5.60 13.38
N VAL A 25 5.32 -5.29 14.43
CA VAL A 25 6.67 -5.84 14.65
C VAL A 25 6.64 -7.36 14.73
N GLY A 26 5.70 -7.92 15.48
CA GLY A 26 5.49 -9.37 15.56
C GLY A 26 5.17 -10.00 14.20
N GLN A 27 4.37 -9.32 13.38
CA GLN A 27 4.05 -9.79 12.03
C GLN A 27 5.26 -9.76 11.09
N ILE A 28 6.08 -8.70 11.13
CA ILE A 28 7.36 -8.63 10.39
C ILE A 28 8.29 -9.77 10.80
N GLY A 29 8.39 -10.03 12.10
CA GLY A 29 9.21 -11.13 12.62
C GLY A 29 8.77 -12.51 12.11
N LYS A 30 7.46 -12.75 11.95
CA LYS A 30 6.94 -14.00 11.35
C LYS A 30 7.31 -14.17 9.89
N TRP A 31 7.42 -13.08 9.13
CA TRP A 31 7.83 -13.12 7.73
C TRP A 31 9.34 -13.35 7.58
N GLY A 32 10.16 -12.83 8.50
CA GLY A 32 11.62 -12.95 8.50
C GLY A 32 12.29 -12.09 7.42
N ASN A 33 12.03 -12.40 6.13
CA ASN A 33 12.45 -11.60 4.97
C ASN A 33 11.22 -11.17 4.17
N PRO A 34 10.48 -10.15 4.64
CA PRO A 34 9.16 -9.83 4.14
C PRO A 34 9.18 -9.38 2.67
N LYS A 35 8.20 -9.85 1.91
CA LYS A 35 7.95 -9.47 0.50
C LYS A 35 6.61 -8.76 0.38
N LEU A 36 6.45 -7.92 -0.65
CA LEU A 36 5.19 -7.21 -0.87
C LEU A 36 3.98 -8.15 -1.05
N ARG A 37 4.21 -9.39 -1.50
CA ARG A 37 3.17 -10.43 -1.52
C ARG A 37 2.67 -10.81 -0.12
N ASP A 38 3.56 -10.89 0.87
CA ASP A 38 3.18 -11.18 2.25
C ASP A 38 2.31 -10.07 2.82
N LEU A 39 2.64 -8.82 2.52
CA LEU A 39 1.84 -7.65 2.86
C LEU A 39 0.46 -7.68 2.18
N SER A 40 0.42 -7.95 0.88
CA SER A 40 -0.84 -8.10 0.15
C SER A 40 -1.73 -9.19 0.76
N GLN A 41 -1.16 -10.33 1.17
CA GLN A 41 -1.92 -11.39 1.83
C GLN A 41 -2.42 -10.94 3.20
N HIS A 42 -1.58 -10.29 3.99
CA HIS A 42 -1.97 -9.78 5.29
C HIS A 42 -3.11 -8.77 5.20
N ILE A 43 -3.09 -7.86 4.23
CA ILE A 43 -4.21 -6.94 3.95
C ILE A 43 -5.49 -7.71 3.66
N LYS A 44 -5.43 -8.70 2.76
CA LYS A 44 -6.62 -9.48 2.35
C LYS A 44 -7.24 -10.31 3.48
N TYR A 45 -6.43 -10.76 4.44
CA TYR A 45 -6.89 -11.66 5.51
C TYR A 45 -7.09 -10.97 6.87
N THR A 46 -6.65 -9.72 7.04
CA THR A 46 -6.87 -8.96 8.28
C THR A 46 -8.16 -8.18 8.18
N LYS A 47 -9.17 -8.56 8.99
CA LYS A 47 -10.54 -8.01 8.95
C LYS A 47 -10.96 -7.35 10.27
N ASP A 48 -10.03 -7.06 11.16
CA ASP A 48 -10.33 -6.45 12.45
C ASP A 48 -10.17 -4.91 12.42
N LYS A 49 -10.54 -4.24 13.52
CA LYS A 49 -10.44 -2.77 13.63
C LYS A 49 -9.02 -2.26 13.89
N SER A 50 -8.01 -3.13 13.88
CA SER A 50 -6.61 -2.73 14.07
C SER A 50 -5.90 -2.34 12.76
N THR A 51 -6.60 -2.48 11.62
CA THR A 51 -6.06 -2.08 10.31
C THR A 51 -5.77 -0.60 10.27
N VAL A 52 -4.57 -0.25 9.79
CA VAL A 52 -4.09 1.13 9.66
C VAL A 52 -4.01 1.61 8.21
N TRP A 53 -4.57 0.84 7.27
CA TRP A 53 -4.58 1.17 5.85
C TRP A 53 -5.98 1.49 5.34
N VAL A 54 -6.03 2.27 4.25
CA VAL A 54 -7.25 2.59 3.51
C VAL A 54 -7.20 1.85 2.18
N SER A 55 -8.06 0.83 2.00
CA SER A 55 -8.19 0.11 0.75
C SER A 55 -9.10 0.85 -0.22
N THR A 56 -8.67 0.93 -1.48
CA THR A 56 -9.35 1.60 -2.59
C THR A 56 -9.23 0.73 -3.85
N ALA A 57 -9.94 1.06 -4.92
CA ALA A 57 -9.89 0.33 -6.18
C ALA A 57 -9.68 1.30 -7.36
N LEU A 58 -9.05 0.84 -8.44
CA LEU A 58 -8.85 1.64 -9.65
C LEU A 58 -10.12 1.78 -10.50
N ASN A 59 -11.05 0.83 -10.39
CA ASN A 59 -12.32 0.83 -11.11
C ASN A 59 -13.44 1.44 -10.26
N THR A 60 -14.55 1.75 -10.93
CA THR A 60 -15.76 2.30 -10.31
C THR A 60 -16.58 1.25 -9.58
N GLU A 61 -16.34 -0.04 -9.83
CA GLU A 61 -16.98 -1.17 -9.15
C GLU A 61 -16.33 -1.42 -7.77
N ALA A 62 -16.26 -0.37 -6.96
CA ALA A 62 -15.67 -0.45 -5.64
C ALA A 62 -16.58 -1.21 -4.66
N GLY A 63 -15.97 -1.92 -3.72
CA GLY A 63 -16.70 -2.60 -2.65
C GLY A 63 -17.60 -1.62 -1.88
N GLY A 64 -18.84 -2.04 -1.57
CA GLY A 64 -19.82 -1.22 -0.84
C GLY A 64 -20.78 -0.43 -1.73
N GLN A 65 -20.58 -0.37 -3.04
CA GLN A 65 -21.53 0.26 -3.97
C GLN A 65 -22.94 -0.37 -3.87
N SER A 66 -23.02 -1.69 -3.73
CA SER A 66 -24.30 -2.41 -3.55
C SER A 66 -25.04 -2.05 -2.25
N SER A 67 -24.36 -1.42 -1.29
CA SER A 67 -24.94 -0.97 -0.01
C SER A 67 -25.35 0.51 -0.01
N GLY A 68 -25.21 1.22 -1.13
CA GLY A 68 -25.54 2.64 -1.25
C GLY A 68 -24.53 3.57 -0.57
N ALA A 69 -23.33 3.08 -0.27
CA ALA A 69 -22.27 3.91 0.28
C ALA A 69 -21.80 4.95 -0.76
N PRO A 70 -21.48 6.19 -0.34
CA PRO A 70 -20.96 7.20 -1.24
C PRO A 70 -19.64 6.75 -1.85
N LEU A 71 -19.48 7.01 -3.14
CA LEU A 71 -18.22 6.79 -3.84
C LEU A 71 -17.38 8.06 -3.77
N HIS A 72 -16.07 7.88 -3.60
CA HIS A 72 -15.10 8.96 -3.60
C HIS A 72 -14.01 8.63 -4.61
N LYS A 73 -13.60 9.63 -5.39
CA LYS A 73 -12.46 9.52 -6.30
C LYS A 73 -11.25 10.17 -5.67
N ILE A 74 -10.13 9.45 -5.75
CA ILE A 74 -8.83 9.92 -5.29
C ILE A 74 -7.97 10.15 -6.53
N SER A 75 -7.47 11.36 -6.71
CA SER A 75 -6.57 11.71 -7.81
C SER A 75 -5.17 11.94 -7.26
N ALA A 76 -4.24 11.02 -7.56
CA ALA A 76 -2.86 11.07 -7.09
C ALA A 76 -1.87 10.69 -8.21
N HIS A 77 -0.71 11.34 -8.22
CA HIS A 77 0.42 10.97 -9.06
C HIS A 77 1.42 10.21 -8.20
N LEU A 78 1.59 8.92 -8.48
CA LEU A 78 2.46 8.03 -7.72
C LEU A 78 3.48 7.40 -8.67
N TYR A 79 4.69 7.21 -8.17
CA TYR A 79 5.68 6.36 -8.80
C TYR A 79 5.34 4.90 -8.54
N GLU A 80 5.78 3.98 -9.38
CA GLU A 80 5.59 2.55 -9.16
C GLU A 80 6.94 1.84 -9.11
N PHE A 81 7.11 0.99 -8.09
CA PHE A 81 8.35 0.26 -7.84
C PHE A 81 8.08 -1.20 -7.51
N GLU A 82 8.94 -2.10 -7.99
CA GLU A 82 9.13 -3.39 -7.34
C GLU A 82 10.29 -3.32 -6.33
N ILE A 83 10.40 -4.35 -5.50
CA ILE A 83 11.54 -4.52 -4.60
C ILE A 83 12.37 -5.72 -5.06
N VAL A 84 13.59 -5.45 -5.51
CA VAL A 84 14.59 -6.45 -5.91
C VAL A 84 15.82 -6.27 -5.04
N ASP A 85 16.28 -7.34 -4.39
CA ASP A 85 17.46 -7.33 -3.52
C ASP A 85 17.47 -6.16 -2.53
N ASN A 86 16.33 -5.95 -1.87
CA ASN A 86 16.10 -4.89 -0.88
C ASN A 86 16.21 -3.46 -1.43
N ARG A 87 16.05 -3.27 -2.74
CA ARG A 87 16.10 -1.97 -3.41
C ARG A 87 14.82 -1.71 -4.19
N LEU A 88 14.42 -0.44 -4.23
CA LEU A 88 13.35 0.03 -5.11
C LEU A 88 13.86 0.03 -6.55
N VAL A 89 13.17 -0.71 -7.42
CA VAL A 89 13.43 -0.74 -8.87
C VAL A 89 12.21 -0.16 -9.58
N PRO A 90 12.35 0.94 -10.34
CA PRO A 90 11.22 1.58 -11.01
C PRO A 90 10.51 0.65 -12.00
N LEU A 91 9.18 0.76 -12.04
CA LEU A 91 8.31 0.13 -13.02
C LEU A 91 7.62 1.21 -13.86
N PRO A 92 8.29 1.78 -14.90
CA PRO A 92 7.74 2.88 -15.68
C PRO A 92 6.46 2.52 -16.45
N ASP A 93 6.27 1.24 -16.77
CA ASP A 93 5.07 0.71 -17.41
C ASP A 93 4.10 0.02 -16.41
N GLY A 94 4.35 0.20 -15.12
CA GLY A 94 3.64 -0.46 -14.02
C GLY A 94 3.85 -1.98 -13.94
N ARG A 95 3.20 -2.61 -12.95
CA ARG A 95 3.27 -4.06 -12.76
C ARG A 95 2.60 -4.83 -13.91
N ARG A 96 3.22 -5.94 -14.33
CA ARG A 96 2.73 -6.83 -15.39
C ARG A 96 2.22 -8.19 -14.90
N ASN A 97 2.24 -8.42 -13.59
CA ASN A 97 1.85 -9.70 -12.98
C ASN A 97 0.96 -9.47 -11.75
N ALA A 98 -0.23 -10.08 -11.75
CA ALA A 98 -1.20 -10.00 -10.66
C ALA A 98 -0.65 -10.51 -9.31
N LEU A 99 0.29 -11.46 -9.35
CA LEU A 99 0.91 -12.08 -8.18
C LEU A 99 2.15 -11.33 -7.67
N LYS A 100 2.56 -10.26 -8.35
CA LYS A 100 3.68 -9.39 -7.95
C LYS A 100 3.15 -8.00 -7.63
N PRO A 101 2.81 -7.73 -6.35
CA PRO A 101 2.46 -6.39 -5.90
C PRO A 101 3.63 -5.42 -6.10
N SER A 102 3.29 -4.13 -6.22
CA SER A 102 4.24 -3.03 -6.37
C SER A 102 3.96 -1.94 -5.34
N LEU A 103 5.00 -1.21 -4.97
CA LEU A 103 4.94 -0.10 -4.04
C LEU A 103 4.66 1.20 -4.80
N LEU A 104 3.78 2.03 -4.25
CA LEU A 104 3.35 3.30 -4.83
C LEU A 104 3.64 4.50 -3.91
N PRO A 105 4.87 5.04 -3.91
CA PRO A 105 5.19 6.30 -3.26
C PRO A 105 4.86 7.54 -4.14
N ASP A 106 4.60 8.70 -3.53
CA ASP A 106 4.51 9.99 -4.24
C ASP A 106 5.87 10.66 -4.52
N ALA A 107 6.97 10.03 -4.11
CA ALA A 107 8.32 10.48 -4.39
C ALA A 107 9.24 9.31 -4.82
N PRO A 108 10.40 9.58 -5.43
CA PRO A 108 11.32 8.51 -5.86
C PRO A 108 11.96 7.71 -4.72
N THR A 109 11.84 8.14 -3.47
CA THR A 109 12.39 7.46 -2.28
C THR A 109 11.37 7.44 -1.15
N LEU A 110 11.44 6.45 -0.26
CA LEU A 110 10.55 6.35 0.90
C LEU A 110 10.68 7.56 1.84
N GLU A 111 11.90 8.07 2.00
CA GLU A 111 12.23 9.18 2.90
C GLU A 111 11.56 10.48 2.46
N ALA A 112 11.48 10.70 1.15
CA ALA A 112 10.85 11.87 0.56
C ALA A 112 9.32 11.72 0.40
N SER A 113 8.78 10.50 0.55
CA SER A 113 7.38 10.21 0.26
C SER A 113 6.44 10.59 1.39
N ASN A 114 5.40 11.36 1.08
CA ASN A 114 4.32 11.68 2.01
C ASN A 114 3.13 10.74 1.86
N LEU A 115 2.98 10.16 0.67
CA LEU A 115 2.02 9.11 0.37
C LEU A 115 2.73 7.81 0.05
N ILE A 116 2.24 6.73 0.64
CA ILE A 116 2.73 5.38 0.42
C ILE A 116 1.53 4.46 0.30
N ALA A 117 1.45 3.77 -0.83
CA ALA A 117 0.44 2.76 -1.08
C ALA A 117 1.04 1.47 -1.64
N LEU A 118 0.23 0.42 -1.69
CA LEU A 118 0.52 -0.85 -2.35
C LEU A 118 -0.47 -1.04 -3.49
N ASN A 119 0.03 -1.31 -4.69
CA ASN A 119 -0.77 -1.78 -5.82
C ASN A 119 -0.74 -3.31 -5.83
N HIS A 120 -1.92 -3.93 -5.63
CA HIS A 120 -2.05 -5.38 -5.53
C HIS A 120 -3.39 -5.88 -6.07
N GLY A 121 -3.57 -7.19 -6.07
CA GLY A 121 -4.76 -7.82 -6.65
C GLY A 121 -4.68 -8.01 -8.17
N PRO A 122 -5.82 -8.25 -8.85
CA PRO A 122 -5.89 -8.41 -10.30
C PRO A 122 -5.33 -7.19 -11.05
N LEU A 123 -4.80 -7.36 -12.27
CA LEU A 123 -4.17 -6.27 -13.02
C LEU A 123 -5.17 -5.20 -13.47
N HIS A 124 -6.40 -5.60 -13.84
CA HIS A 124 -7.45 -4.70 -14.36
C HIS A 124 -8.51 -4.33 -13.32
N ASP A 125 -8.33 -4.81 -12.09
CA ASP A 125 -9.20 -4.57 -10.94
C ASP A 125 -8.30 -4.46 -9.70
N ALA A 126 -7.32 -3.57 -9.83
CA ALA A 126 -6.28 -3.44 -8.82
C ALA A 126 -6.87 -2.79 -7.56
N GLU A 127 -6.57 -3.41 -6.42
CA GLU A 127 -6.74 -2.76 -5.13
C GLU A 127 -5.50 -1.91 -4.86
N ILE A 128 -5.72 -0.68 -4.42
CA ILE A 128 -4.68 0.22 -3.94
C ILE A 128 -4.92 0.43 -2.43
N SER A 129 -4.00 -0.05 -1.60
CA SER A 129 -4.05 0.16 -0.15
C SER A 129 -3.06 1.24 0.28
N PHE A 130 -3.56 2.35 0.83
CA PHE A 130 -2.75 3.44 1.35
C PHE A 130 -2.37 3.19 2.82
N PHE A 131 -1.10 3.37 3.17
CA PHE A 131 -0.58 3.24 4.56
C PHE A 131 -0.31 4.60 5.22
N THR A 132 -0.57 5.67 4.50
CA THR A 132 -0.45 7.05 4.95
C THR A 132 -1.81 7.73 4.80
N PRO A 133 -2.13 8.74 5.65
CA PRO A 133 -3.32 9.54 5.46
C PRO A 133 -3.38 10.12 4.04
N ILE A 134 -4.53 9.99 3.39
CA ILE A 134 -4.79 10.56 2.06
C ILE A 134 -5.23 12.02 2.28
N PRO A 135 -4.52 13.03 1.74
CA PRO A 135 -4.95 14.42 1.84
C PRO A 135 -6.34 14.61 1.23
N LEU A 136 -7.24 15.28 1.96
CA LEU A 136 -8.59 15.56 1.47
C LEU A 136 -8.60 16.40 0.19
N SER A 137 -7.55 17.17 -0.08
CA SER A 137 -7.37 17.89 -1.34
C SER A 137 -7.24 16.99 -2.57
N MET A 138 -6.97 15.70 -2.39
CA MET A 138 -6.92 14.69 -3.45
C MET A 138 -8.24 13.94 -3.61
N VAL A 139 -9.21 14.18 -2.72
CA VAL A 139 -10.46 13.43 -2.64
C VAL A 139 -11.60 14.28 -3.15
N GLU A 140 -12.35 13.75 -4.10
CA GLU A 140 -13.59 14.35 -4.59
C GLU A 140 -14.74 13.35 -4.46
N SER A 141 -15.97 13.85 -4.32
CA SER A 141 -17.15 12.98 -4.38
C SER A 141 -17.30 12.46 -5.80
N TYR A 142 -17.51 11.15 -5.94
CA TYR A 142 -17.77 10.53 -7.23
C TYR A 142 -19.28 10.45 -7.45
N PRO A 143 -19.79 10.96 -8.59
CA PRO A 143 -21.22 10.99 -8.88
C PRO A 143 -21.84 9.60 -9.09
#